data_AF-A0A1G9Y072-F1
#
_entry.id   AF-A0A1G9Y072-F1
#
_cell.length_a   1.000
_cell.length_b   1.000
_cell.length_c   1.000
_cell.angle_alpha   90.00
_cell.angle_beta   90.00
_cell.angle_gamma   90.00
#
_symmetry.space_group_name_H-M   'P 1'
#
loop_
_entity.id
_entity.type
_entity.pdbx_description
1 polymer ?
#
loop_
_entity_poly.entity_id
_entity_poly.type
_entity_poly.pdbx_seq_one_letter_code
_entity_poly.pdbx_strand_id
1 'polypeptide(L)'
;MTILRLDPFLEVPDAERVLNVLRRLNACGLDYAVTGGMSLEPALGSEIGRRRPFNDIDLVVSGFDALPSPLASAFLISHAHPRRPTGKLAIQLVEPEQRVRINVFSACGATLERIRPAMLGDLPIRVVAVEDLACRLASEMMCFSRGDTVPPKCADDHARARQVADSKFVEKAWQDQRREIDPMTYAEASVQIDEALKRSSGRLVKPAYSTDAEAACPHCHDSDRFRVTPPKAILSILGYC
;
A
#
# COMPACT_ATOMS: atom_id res chain seq x y z
N MET A 1 -2.58 -11.00 -20.75
CA MET A 1 -1.79 -10.07 -19.90
C MET A 1 -2.38 -8.68 -20.09
N THR A 2 -2.79 -8.01 -19.01
CA THR A 2 -3.54 -6.75 -19.09
C THR A 2 -2.59 -5.54 -19.15
N ILE A 3 -2.91 -4.52 -19.93
CA ILE A 3 -2.14 -3.26 -19.92
C ILE A 3 -2.63 -2.40 -18.76
N LEU A 4 -1.73 -2.04 -17.85
CA LEU A 4 -1.99 -1.11 -16.75
C LEU A 4 -1.70 0.31 -17.23
N ARG A 5 -2.75 1.10 -17.44
CA ARG A 5 -2.61 2.52 -17.76
C ARG A 5 -2.66 3.38 -16.50
N LEU A 6 -1.63 4.21 -16.31
CA LEU A 6 -1.55 5.15 -15.19
C LEU A 6 -1.89 6.59 -15.60
N ASP A 7 -1.84 6.92 -16.89
CA ASP A 7 -2.03 8.28 -17.39
C ASP A 7 -3.44 8.89 -17.19
N PRO A 8 -4.54 8.12 -17.02
CA PRO A 8 -5.80 8.69 -16.54
C PRO A 8 -5.73 9.08 -15.06
N PHE A 9 -4.85 8.44 -14.29
CA PHE A 9 -4.86 8.46 -12.82
C PHE A 9 -3.67 9.20 -12.20
N LEU A 10 -2.63 9.48 -12.97
CA LEU A 10 -1.43 10.23 -12.62
C LEU A 10 -1.13 11.28 -13.70
N GLU A 11 -0.41 12.32 -13.32
CA GLU A 11 0.25 13.20 -14.29
C GLU A 11 1.36 12.43 -15.03
N VAL A 12 1.62 12.80 -16.29
CA VAL A 12 2.63 12.10 -17.13
C VAL A 12 4.01 12.01 -16.45
N PRO A 13 4.56 13.09 -15.86
CA PRO A 13 5.84 13.00 -15.17
C PRO A 13 5.83 12.02 -13.99
N ASP A 14 4.70 11.89 -13.28
CA ASP A 14 4.58 10.95 -12.17
C ASP A 14 4.50 9.50 -12.65
N ALA A 15 3.83 9.25 -13.77
CA ALA A 15 3.82 7.93 -14.40
C ALA A 15 5.24 7.49 -14.84
N GLU A 16 6.04 8.42 -15.37
CA GLU A 16 7.45 8.16 -15.71
C GLU A 16 8.30 7.89 -14.46
N ARG A 17 8.14 8.69 -13.40
CA ARG A 17 8.82 8.48 -12.10
C ARG A 17 8.52 7.07 -11.57
N VAL A 18 7.25 6.67 -11.58
CA VAL A 18 6.82 5.32 -11.18
C VAL A 18 7.54 4.25 -11.99
N LEU A 19 7.51 4.34 -13.32
CA LEU A 19 8.12 3.35 -14.20
C LEU A 19 9.63 3.20 -13.93
N ASN A 20 10.34 4.32 -13.74
CA ASN A 20 11.77 4.31 -13.44
C ASN A 20 12.07 3.65 -12.09
N VAL A 21 11.29 3.97 -11.05
CA VAL A 21 11.44 3.35 -9.72
C VAL A 21 11.19 1.84 -9.78
N LEU A 22 10.13 1.40 -10.47
CA LEU A 22 9.82 -0.04 -10.60
C LEU A 22 10.90 -0.79 -11.39
N ARG A 23 11.48 -0.19 -12.43
CA ARG A 23 12.65 -0.77 -13.13
C ARG A 23 13.85 -0.93 -12.20
N ARG A 24 14.15 0.07 -11.37
CA ARG A 24 15.24 0.02 -10.38
C ARG A 24 15.00 -1.07 -9.33
N LEU A 25 13.76 -1.23 -8.87
CA LEU A 25 13.37 -2.32 -7.96
C LEU A 25 13.53 -3.71 -8.61
N ASN A 26 13.13 -3.86 -9.88
CA ASN A 26 13.33 -5.09 -10.64
C ASN A 26 14.82 -5.41 -10.83
N ALA A 27 15.66 -4.41 -11.09
CA ALA A 27 17.11 -4.58 -11.19
C ALA A 27 17.75 -5.04 -9.86
N CYS A 28 17.12 -4.74 -8.72
CA CYS A 28 17.52 -5.26 -7.41
C CYS A 28 17.04 -6.70 -7.15
N GLY A 29 16.25 -7.29 -8.06
CA GLY A 29 15.68 -8.62 -7.91
C GLY A 29 14.52 -8.69 -6.92
N LEU A 30 13.82 -7.58 -6.64
CA LEU A 30 12.70 -7.58 -5.70
C LEU A 30 11.50 -8.34 -6.29
N ASP A 31 11.05 -9.36 -5.56
CA ASP A 31 9.83 -10.12 -5.87
C ASP A 31 8.61 -9.46 -5.19
N TYR A 32 7.91 -8.57 -5.92
CA TYR A 32 6.75 -7.82 -5.39
C TYR A 32 5.48 -7.85 -6.25
N ALA A 33 4.36 -7.45 -5.65
CA ALA A 33 3.16 -7.02 -6.35
C ALA A 33 2.79 -5.58 -5.96
N VAL A 34 2.39 -4.77 -6.94
CA VAL A 34 1.90 -3.40 -6.73
C VAL A 34 0.55 -3.46 -6.02
N THR A 35 0.33 -2.56 -5.06
CA THR A 35 -0.92 -2.41 -4.30
C THR A 35 -1.32 -0.92 -4.19
N GLY A 36 -2.30 -0.62 -3.34
CA GLY A 36 -2.70 0.76 -3.02
C GLY A 36 -3.37 1.48 -4.20
N GLY A 37 -3.16 2.80 -4.28
CA GLY A 37 -3.83 3.65 -5.28
C GLY A 37 -3.48 3.28 -6.73
N MET A 38 -2.25 2.83 -6.98
CA MET A 38 -1.79 2.39 -8.29
C MET A 38 -2.47 1.10 -8.78
N SER A 39 -3.03 0.31 -7.87
CA SER A 39 -3.81 -0.88 -8.21
C SER A 39 -5.30 -0.58 -8.24
N LEU A 40 -5.77 0.23 -7.29
CA LEU A 40 -7.19 0.56 -7.15
C LEU A 40 -7.70 1.40 -8.32
N GLU A 41 -7.04 2.51 -8.65
CA GLU A 41 -7.58 3.45 -9.64
C GLU A 41 -7.72 2.82 -11.05
N PRO A 42 -6.73 2.05 -11.55
CA PRO A 42 -6.92 1.30 -12.80
C PRO A 42 -7.99 0.21 -12.73
N ALA A 43 -8.15 -0.46 -11.58
CA ALA A 43 -9.19 -1.48 -11.41
C ALA A 43 -10.60 -0.89 -11.42
N LEU A 44 -10.75 0.38 -11.02
CA LEU A 44 -12.02 1.12 -11.08
C LEU A 44 -12.38 1.60 -12.49
N GLY A 45 -11.44 1.57 -13.44
CA GLY A 45 -11.63 2.07 -14.80
C GLY A 45 -11.80 3.60 -14.86
N SER A 46 -12.00 4.16 -16.07
CA SER A 46 -12.09 5.62 -16.26
C SER A 46 -13.39 6.24 -15.76
N GLU A 47 -14.45 5.45 -15.57
CA GLU A 47 -15.76 5.94 -15.13
C GLU A 47 -15.78 6.24 -13.62
N ILE A 48 -15.16 5.37 -12.83
CA ILE A 48 -15.16 5.49 -11.37
C ILE A 48 -13.80 5.96 -10.87
N GLY A 49 -12.71 5.51 -11.52
CA GLY A 49 -11.33 5.87 -11.21
C GLY A 49 -11.08 7.37 -11.31
N ARG A 50 -10.11 7.89 -10.55
CA ARG A 50 -9.80 9.31 -10.53
C ARG A 50 -8.30 9.57 -10.51
N ARG A 51 -7.93 10.72 -11.07
CA ARG A 51 -6.58 11.25 -10.91
C ARG A 51 -6.33 11.67 -9.46
N ARG A 52 -5.17 11.30 -8.93
CA ARG A 52 -4.72 11.69 -7.59
C ARG A 52 -3.30 12.25 -7.63
N PRO A 53 -2.94 13.14 -6.70
CA PRO A 53 -1.55 13.49 -6.47
C PRO A 53 -0.73 12.24 -6.15
N PHE A 54 0.37 12.05 -6.87
CA PHE A 54 1.32 10.97 -6.59
C PHE A 54 2.12 11.30 -5.32
N ASN A 55 2.13 10.37 -4.37
CA ASN A 55 2.85 10.55 -3.10
C ASN A 55 3.86 9.42 -2.86
N ASP A 56 3.45 8.19 -3.13
CA ASP A 56 4.25 6.99 -2.88
C ASP A 56 3.84 5.83 -3.80
N ILE A 57 4.68 4.80 -3.79
CA ILE A 57 4.41 3.49 -4.38
C ILE A 57 4.19 2.50 -3.25
N ASP A 58 3.07 1.79 -3.26
CA ASP A 58 2.79 0.73 -2.31
C ASP A 58 3.02 -0.63 -2.95
N LEU A 59 3.78 -1.50 -2.29
CA LEU A 59 4.14 -2.84 -2.73
C LEU A 59 3.84 -3.89 -1.67
N VAL A 60 3.57 -5.12 -2.10
CA VAL A 60 3.47 -6.30 -1.24
C VAL A 60 4.55 -7.31 -1.61
N VAL A 61 5.24 -7.84 -0.61
CA VAL A 61 6.24 -8.92 -0.71
C VAL A 61 5.86 -10.06 0.23
N SER A 62 6.47 -11.24 0.12
CA SER A 62 6.13 -12.37 1.00
C SER A 62 6.45 -12.09 2.46
N GLY A 63 7.54 -11.37 2.74
CA GLY A 63 7.91 -10.89 4.07
C GLY A 63 9.24 -10.15 4.07
N PHE A 64 9.69 -9.69 5.23
CA PHE A 64 10.95 -8.97 5.38
C PHE A 64 12.16 -9.81 4.96
N ASP A 65 12.16 -11.11 5.26
CA ASP A 65 13.29 -11.98 4.95
C ASP A 65 13.52 -12.20 3.46
N ALA A 66 12.47 -12.02 2.64
CA ALA A 66 12.53 -12.11 1.19
C ALA A 66 13.09 -10.85 0.51
N LEU A 67 13.37 -9.78 1.27
CA LEU A 67 13.96 -8.56 0.72
C LEU A 67 15.41 -8.81 0.27
N PRO A 68 15.74 -8.52 -1.00
CA PRO A 68 17.07 -8.76 -1.53
C PRO A 68 18.04 -7.68 -1.06
N SER A 69 19.28 -8.07 -0.75
CA SER A 69 20.32 -7.15 -0.23
C SER A 69 20.68 -5.98 -1.15
N PRO A 70 20.61 -6.06 -2.50
CA PRO A 70 20.90 -4.91 -3.37
C PRO A 70 20.01 -3.68 -3.12
N LEU A 71 18.84 -3.84 -2.50
CA LEU A 71 18.00 -2.71 -2.11
C LEU A 71 18.76 -1.72 -1.20
N ALA A 72 19.63 -2.22 -0.32
CA ALA A 72 20.35 -1.39 0.65
C ALA A 72 21.38 -0.46 -0.01
N SER A 73 21.92 -0.85 -1.16
CA SER A 73 22.81 0.01 -1.97
C SER A 73 22.05 0.88 -2.96
N ALA A 74 20.86 0.45 -3.39
CA ALA A 74 20.10 1.14 -4.44
C ALA A 74 19.14 2.20 -3.90
N PHE A 75 18.72 2.12 -2.64
CA PHE A 75 17.72 3.00 -2.03
C PHE A 75 18.16 3.45 -0.64
N LEU A 76 17.62 4.59 -0.21
CA LEU A 76 17.68 4.97 1.20
C LEU A 76 16.58 4.25 1.97
N ILE A 77 16.86 3.86 3.20
CA ILE A 77 15.94 3.06 4.03
C ILE A 77 15.36 3.96 5.10
N SER A 78 14.13 4.43 4.92
CA SER A 78 13.45 5.28 5.90
C SER A 78 12.97 4.48 7.12
N HIS A 79 12.47 3.26 6.88
CA HIS A 79 12.05 2.35 7.95
C HIS A 79 12.42 0.91 7.61
N ALA A 80 12.88 0.14 8.60
CA ALA A 80 13.11 -1.30 8.49
C ALA A 80 12.48 -2.01 9.70
N HIS A 81 11.47 -2.85 9.45
CA HIS A 81 10.61 -3.43 10.46
C HIS A 81 10.63 -4.97 10.40
N PRO A 82 11.76 -5.63 10.74
CA PRO A 82 11.91 -7.08 10.57
C PRO A 82 10.95 -7.93 11.40
N ARG A 83 10.39 -7.37 12.47
CA ARG A 83 9.58 -8.09 13.47
C ARG A 83 8.10 -7.72 13.45
N ARG A 84 7.66 -6.93 12.47
CA ARG A 84 6.24 -6.55 12.38
C ARG A 84 5.40 -7.73 11.86
N PRO A 85 4.16 -7.89 12.34
CA PRO A 85 3.26 -8.92 11.82
C PRO A 85 3.02 -8.80 10.31
N THR A 86 2.55 -9.89 9.70
CA THR A 86 2.07 -9.93 8.32
C THR A 86 1.05 -8.83 8.02
N GLY A 87 0.99 -8.36 6.77
CA GLY A 87 0.13 -7.25 6.37
C GLY A 87 0.59 -5.87 6.89
N LYS A 88 1.66 -5.76 7.69
CA LYS A 88 2.22 -4.47 8.12
C LYS A 88 3.44 -4.10 7.30
N LEU A 89 3.84 -2.83 7.41
CA LEU A 89 5.02 -2.29 6.74
C LEU A 89 6.25 -3.10 7.16
N ALA A 90 6.92 -3.71 6.18
CA ALA A 90 8.16 -4.45 6.34
C ALA A 90 9.36 -3.52 6.18
N ILE A 91 9.38 -2.72 5.12
CA ILE A 91 10.42 -1.74 4.85
C ILE A 91 9.81 -0.53 4.14
N GLN A 92 10.34 0.66 4.39
CA GLN A 92 10.05 1.85 3.62
C GLN A 92 11.34 2.34 2.99
N LEU A 93 11.33 2.44 1.66
CA LEU A 93 12.45 2.89 0.85
C LEU A 93 12.19 4.32 0.36
N VAL A 94 13.26 5.02 0.05
CA VAL A 94 13.23 6.28 -0.68
C VAL A 94 14.18 6.16 -1.86
N GLU A 95 13.65 6.39 -3.05
CA GLU A 95 14.43 6.55 -4.27
C GLU A 95 14.81 8.04 -4.39
N PRO A 96 16.12 8.37 -4.29
CA PRO A 96 16.55 9.75 -4.10
C PRO A 96 16.49 10.61 -5.36
N GLU A 97 16.64 10.03 -6.55
CA GLU A 97 16.69 10.76 -7.83
C GLU A 97 15.29 11.23 -8.24
N GLN A 98 14.32 10.33 -8.16
CA GLN A 98 12.92 10.56 -8.45
C GLN A 98 12.18 11.15 -7.24
N ARG A 99 12.81 11.19 -6.06
CA ARG A 99 12.22 11.65 -4.77
C ARG A 99 10.92 10.92 -4.47
N VAL A 100 10.93 9.59 -4.58
CA VAL A 100 9.75 8.75 -4.40
C VAL A 100 9.89 7.89 -3.17
N ARG A 101 8.87 7.88 -2.33
CA ARG A 101 8.74 6.94 -1.23
C ARG A 101 8.12 5.64 -1.73
N ILE A 102 8.67 4.50 -1.30
CA ILE A 102 8.10 3.18 -1.55
C ILE A 102 7.78 2.52 -0.21
N ASN A 103 6.51 2.22 0.02
CA ASN A 103 6.07 1.42 1.17
C ASN A 103 5.99 -0.04 0.76
N VAL A 104 6.72 -0.91 1.45
CA VAL A 104 6.72 -2.35 1.18
C VAL A 104 6.10 -3.07 2.37
N PHE A 105 4.98 -3.73 2.14
CA PHE A 105 4.22 -4.46 3.15
C PHE A 105 4.47 -5.96 3.02
N SER A 106 4.55 -6.67 4.15
CA SER A 106 4.48 -8.13 4.12
C SER A 106 3.09 -8.58 3.68
N ALA A 107 2.99 -9.66 2.92
CA ALA A 107 1.72 -10.26 2.50
C ALA A 107 0.88 -10.67 3.73
N CYS A 108 -0.43 -10.65 3.58
CA CYS A 108 -1.36 -11.17 4.59
C CYS A 108 -2.11 -12.35 4.00
N GLY A 109 -2.05 -13.51 4.65
CA GLY A 109 -2.60 -14.75 4.13
C GLY A 109 -2.13 -15.03 2.69
N ALA A 110 -3.07 -15.34 1.81
CA ALA A 110 -2.78 -15.74 0.42
C ALA A 110 -2.85 -14.57 -0.59
N THR A 111 -2.61 -13.31 -0.18
CA THR A 111 -2.63 -12.14 -1.09
C THR A 111 -1.73 -12.32 -2.32
N LEU A 112 -0.53 -12.91 -2.17
CA LEU A 112 0.39 -13.12 -3.30
C LEU A 112 -0.05 -14.23 -4.27
N GLU A 113 -0.96 -15.11 -3.86
CA GLU A 113 -1.55 -16.10 -4.76
C GLU A 113 -2.66 -15.49 -5.63
N ARG A 114 -3.20 -14.33 -5.25
CA ARG A 114 -4.29 -13.62 -5.93
C ARG A 114 -3.79 -12.38 -6.67
N ILE A 115 -2.59 -12.44 -7.23
CA ILE A 115 -2.03 -11.34 -8.04
C ILE A 115 -2.40 -11.50 -9.51
N ARG A 116 -2.54 -10.38 -10.21
CA ARG A 116 -2.85 -10.32 -11.64
C ARG A 116 -1.62 -9.82 -12.41
N PRO A 117 -1.15 -10.54 -13.44
CA PRO A 117 -0.06 -10.06 -14.29
C PRO A 117 -0.53 -8.88 -15.15
N ALA A 118 0.28 -7.83 -15.21
CA ALA A 118 0.01 -6.65 -16.01
C ALA A 118 1.29 -6.10 -16.66
N MET A 119 1.12 -5.21 -17.63
CA MET A 119 2.19 -4.46 -18.28
C MET A 119 2.05 -2.98 -17.95
N LEU A 120 3.10 -2.36 -17.43
CA LEU A 120 3.21 -0.90 -17.32
C LEU A 120 4.23 -0.41 -18.35
N GLY A 121 3.74 0.13 -19.47
CA GLY A 121 4.60 0.33 -20.64
C GLY A 121 5.13 -1.01 -21.15
N ASP A 122 6.46 -1.15 -21.20
CA ASP A 122 7.18 -2.38 -21.54
C ASP A 122 7.57 -3.23 -20.31
N LEU A 123 7.24 -2.77 -19.11
CA LEU A 123 7.63 -3.43 -17.86
C LEU A 123 6.55 -4.44 -17.42
N PRO A 124 6.86 -5.75 -17.37
CA PRO A 124 5.98 -6.72 -16.72
C PRO A 124 5.96 -6.49 -15.22
N ILE A 125 4.75 -6.40 -14.67
CA ILE A 125 4.50 -6.21 -13.24
C ILE A 125 3.39 -7.15 -12.77
N ARG A 126 3.25 -7.27 -11.45
CA ARG A 126 2.16 -8.00 -10.81
C ARG A 126 1.38 -7.02 -9.94
N VAL A 127 0.06 -7.15 -9.94
CA VAL A 127 -0.84 -6.23 -9.25
C VAL A 127 -1.71 -7.04 -8.29
N VAL A 128 -1.83 -6.58 -7.05
CA VAL A 128 -2.74 -7.19 -6.06
C VAL A 128 -4.18 -7.11 -6.58
N ALA A 129 -4.94 -8.20 -6.44
CA ALA A 129 -6.35 -8.23 -6.80
C ALA A 129 -7.16 -7.17 -6.05
N VAL A 130 -8.14 -6.58 -6.72
CA VAL A 130 -8.99 -5.52 -6.15
C VAL A 130 -9.79 -6.01 -4.94
N GLU A 131 -10.07 -7.31 -4.86
CA GLU A 131 -10.73 -7.96 -3.74
C GLU A 131 -9.87 -7.92 -2.46
N ASP A 132 -8.56 -8.15 -2.57
CA ASP A 132 -7.62 -7.99 -1.47
C ASP A 132 -7.52 -6.53 -1.03
N LEU A 133 -7.56 -5.57 -1.97
CA LEU A 133 -7.60 -4.14 -1.66
C LEU A 133 -8.88 -3.77 -0.90
N ALA A 134 -10.03 -4.25 -1.38
CA ALA A 134 -11.33 -4.01 -0.78
C ALA A 134 -11.38 -4.55 0.66
N CYS A 135 -10.90 -5.78 0.87
CA CYS A 135 -10.80 -6.41 2.19
C CYS A 135 -9.83 -5.68 3.12
N ARG A 136 -8.68 -5.22 2.60
CA ARG A 136 -7.74 -4.45 3.41
C ARG A 136 -8.35 -3.12 3.85
N LEU A 137 -9.01 -2.40 2.94
CA LEU A 137 -9.70 -1.15 3.26
C LEU A 137 -10.84 -1.38 4.26
N ALA A 138 -11.60 -2.47 4.13
CA ALA A 138 -12.61 -2.85 5.09
C ALA A 138 -12.02 -3.16 6.48
N SER A 139 -10.90 -3.90 6.56
CA SER A 139 -10.21 -4.20 7.83
C SER A 139 -9.72 -2.93 8.55
N GLU A 140 -9.22 -1.94 7.81
CA GLU A 140 -8.90 -0.62 8.37
C GLU A 140 -10.20 0.11 8.82
N MET A 141 -11.26 0.10 8.02
CA MET A 141 -12.54 0.71 8.35
C MET A 141 -13.26 0.04 9.53
N MET A 142 -13.02 -1.25 9.80
CA MET A 142 -13.50 -1.89 11.03
C MET A 142 -12.89 -1.25 12.29
N CYS A 143 -11.70 -0.64 12.21
CA CYS A 143 -11.16 0.17 13.30
C CYS A 143 -12.03 1.40 13.57
N PHE A 144 -12.48 2.08 12.50
CA PHE A 144 -13.42 3.19 12.62
C PHE A 144 -14.74 2.75 13.29
N SER A 145 -15.27 1.57 12.94
CA SER A 145 -16.46 1.01 13.60
C SER A 145 -16.30 0.76 15.10
N ARG A 146 -15.06 0.60 15.58
CA ARG A 146 -14.72 0.47 17.01
C ARG A 146 -14.42 1.80 17.70
N GLY A 147 -14.50 2.92 16.98
CA GLY A 147 -14.20 4.24 17.52
C GLY A 147 -12.77 4.73 17.30
N ASP A 148 -11.96 3.97 16.56
CA ASP A 148 -10.57 4.37 16.27
C ASP A 148 -10.51 5.51 15.24
N THR A 149 -9.30 6.07 15.12
CA THR A 149 -8.97 7.03 14.08
C THR A 149 -8.48 6.33 12.82
N VAL A 150 -9.02 6.69 11.66
CA VAL A 150 -8.59 6.19 10.35
C VAL A 150 -8.38 7.34 9.35
N PRO A 151 -7.54 7.16 8.31
CA PRO A 151 -7.41 8.14 7.24
C PRO A 151 -8.74 8.36 6.50
N PRO A 152 -9.13 9.61 6.17
CA PRO A 152 -10.36 9.89 5.44
C PRO A 152 -10.48 9.14 4.11
N LYS A 153 -9.34 8.91 3.43
CA LYS A 153 -9.31 8.18 2.16
C LYS A 153 -9.85 6.74 2.29
N CYS A 154 -9.74 6.11 3.46
CA CYS A 154 -10.16 4.71 3.64
C CYS A 154 -11.66 4.52 3.42
N ALA A 155 -12.49 5.48 3.84
CA ALA A 155 -13.94 5.38 3.69
C ALA A 155 -14.35 5.45 2.19
N ASP A 156 -13.84 6.45 1.48
CA ASP A 156 -14.11 6.65 0.05
C ASP A 156 -13.51 5.51 -0.80
N ASP A 157 -12.27 5.11 -0.52
CA ASP A 157 -11.60 4.03 -1.24
C ASP A 157 -12.31 2.69 -1.02
N HIS A 158 -12.79 2.41 0.20
CA HIS A 158 -13.57 1.21 0.49
C HIS A 158 -14.89 1.21 -0.30
N ALA A 159 -15.65 2.31 -0.26
CA ALA A 159 -16.93 2.41 -0.97
C ALA A 159 -16.77 2.23 -2.49
N ARG A 160 -15.67 2.71 -3.07
CA ARG A 160 -15.36 2.55 -4.51
C ARG A 160 -14.86 1.13 -4.82
N ALA A 161 -13.94 0.59 -4.04
CA ALA A 161 -13.42 -0.76 -4.23
C ALA A 161 -14.54 -1.81 -4.17
N ARG A 162 -15.52 -1.63 -3.27
CA ARG A 162 -16.70 -2.51 -3.14
C ARG A 162 -17.55 -2.58 -4.41
N GLN A 163 -17.55 -1.54 -5.25
CA GLN A 163 -18.36 -1.51 -6.48
C GLN A 163 -17.80 -2.43 -7.58
N VAL A 164 -16.51 -2.76 -7.54
CA VAL A 164 -15.82 -3.53 -8.57
C VAL A 164 -15.24 -4.86 -8.08
N ALA A 165 -15.25 -5.09 -6.77
CA ALA A 165 -14.80 -6.35 -6.18
C ALA A 165 -15.78 -7.48 -6.52
N ASP A 166 -15.27 -8.60 -7.02
CA ASP A 166 -16.08 -9.80 -7.23
C ASP A 166 -16.51 -10.40 -5.88
N SER A 167 -17.83 -10.54 -5.70
CA SER A 167 -18.43 -10.99 -4.43
C SER A 167 -18.00 -12.40 -4.01
N LYS A 168 -17.66 -13.27 -4.96
CA LYS A 168 -17.19 -14.63 -4.67
C LYS A 168 -15.75 -14.61 -4.19
N PHE A 169 -14.89 -13.80 -4.81
CA PHE A 169 -13.47 -13.75 -4.48
C PHE A 169 -13.18 -12.87 -3.25
N VAL A 170 -13.98 -11.83 -3.01
CA VAL A 170 -13.82 -10.93 -1.85
C VAL A 170 -14.04 -11.65 -0.52
N GLU A 171 -14.99 -12.58 -0.43
CA GLU A 171 -15.22 -13.35 0.80
C GLU A 171 -14.02 -14.24 1.18
N LYS A 172 -13.34 -14.81 0.18
CA LYS A 172 -12.11 -15.58 0.42
C LYS A 172 -10.98 -14.67 0.88
N ALA A 173 -10.78 -13.53 0.21
CA ALA A 173 -9.76 -12.56 0.60
C ALA A 173 -10.02 -11.96 1.99
N TRP A 174 -11.29 -11.83 2.39
CA TRP A 174 -11.67 -11.31 3.69
C TRP A 174 -11.19 -12.18 4.85
N GLN A 175 -11.22 -13.50 4.70
CA GLN A 175 -10.73 -14.42 5.73
C GLN A 175 -9.26 -14.19 6.07
N ASP A 176 -8.45 -13.73 5.11
CA ASP A 176 -7.03 -13.42 5.32
C ASP A 176 -6.81 -12.06 5.99
N GLN A 177 -7.72 -11.09 5.80
CA GLN A 177 -7.54 -9.69 6.21
C GLN A 177 -8.28 -9.33 7.50
N ARG A 178 -9.33 -10.08 7.84
CA ARG A 178 -10.14 -9.82 9.03
C ARG A 178 -9.38 -10.15 10.31
N ARG A 179 -9.67 -9.42 11.36
CA ARG A 179 -9.28 -9.82 12.72
C ARG A 179 -10.31 -10.82 13.25
N GLU A 180 -9.95 -11.55 14.30
CA GLU A 180 -10.86 -12.49 14.95
C GLU A 180 -12.14 -11.82 15.47
N ILE A 181 -12.03 -10.56 15.91
CA ILE A 181 -13.15 -9.74 16.39
C ILE A 181 -14.02 -9.14 15.28
N ASP A 182 -13.55 -9.18 14.03
CA ASP A 182 -14.28 -8.60 12.90
C ASP A 182 -15.34 -9.61 12.39
N PRO A 183 -16.39 -9.15 11.69
CA PRO A 183 -17.43 -10.02 11.16
C PRO A 183 -16.90 -11.16 10.30
N MET A 184 -17.63 -12.28 10.29
CA MET A 184 -17.21 -13.49 9.58
C MET A 184 -17.21 -13.31 8.07
N THR A 185 -18.10 -12.46 7.55
CA THR A 185 -18.21 -12.19 6.11
C THR A 185 -17.87 -10.74 5.77
N TYR A 186 -17.39 -10.53 4.54
CA TYR A 186 -17.13 -9.19 4.00
C TYR A 186 -18.44 -8.40 3.86
N ALA A 187 -19.53 -9.08 3.50
CA ALA A 187 -20.87 -8.48 3.44
C ALA A 187 -21.30 -7.89 4.79
N GLU A 188 -21.17 -8.63 5.89
CA GLU A 188 -21.50 -8.14 7.24
C GLU A 188 -20.58 -7.00 7.67
N ALA A 189 -19.27 -7.11 7.40
CA ALA A 189 -18.32 -6.03 7.67
C ALA A 189 -18.70 -4.74 6.95
N SER A 190 -19.08 -4.85 5.67
CA SER A 190 -19.50 -3.69 4.87
C SER A 190 -20.75 -3.01 5.45
N VAL A 191 -21.75 -3.79 5.91
CA VAL A 191 -22.95 -3.25 6.58
C VAL A 191 -22.57 -2.52 7.87
N GLN A 192 -21.69 -3.10 8.69
CA GLN A 192 -21.24 -2.47 9.93
C GLN A 192 -20.45 -1.18 9.69
N ILE A 193 -19.61 -1.14 8.65
CA ILE A 193 -18.89 0.07 8.24
C ILE A 193 -19.87 1.16 7.81
N ASP A 194 -20.88 0.83 7.00
CA ASP A 194 -21.90 1.78 6.55
C ASP A 194 -22.69 2.36 7.74
N GLU A 195 -23.06 1.53 8.73
CA GLU A 195 -23.70 1.99 9.96
C GLU A 195 -22.78 2.87 10.81
N ALA A 196 -21.52 2.48 10.96
CA ALA A 196 -20.54 3.22 11.74
C ALA A 196 -20.32 4.62 11.17
N LEU A 197 -20.23 4.74 9.84
CA LEU A 197 -20.12 6.02 9.12
C LEU A 197 -21.34 6.91 9.37
N LYS A 198 -22.56 6.35 9.29
CA LYS A 198 -23.80 7.09 9.60
C LYS A 198 -23.84 7.61 11.04
N ARG A 199 -23.31 6.83 11.99
CA ARG A 199 -23.26 7.19 13.42
C ARG A 199 -22.02 8.00 13.81
N SER A 200 -21.08 8.24 12.89
CA SER A 200 -19.78 8.85 13.17
C SER A 200 -19.06 8.17 14.33
N SER A 201 -19.00 6.83 14.31
CA SER A 201 -18.53 6.03 15.45
C SER A 201 -17.04 6.26 15.76
N GLY A 202 -16.22 6.46 14.74
CA GLY A 202 -14.80 6.78 14.85
C GLY A 202 -14.45 8.18 14.33
N ARG A 203 -13.16 8.43 14.10
CA ARG A 203 -12.67 9.73 13.60
C ARG A 203 -11.91 9.59 12.29
N LEU A 204 -12.30 10.38 11.29
CA LEU A 204 -11.55 10.52 10.05
C LEU A 204 -10.50 11.62 10.22
N VAL A 205 -9.23 11.26 10.36
CA VAL A 205 -8.14 12.22 10.56
C VAL A 205 -7.09 12.06 9.48
N LYS A 206 -6.79 13.14 8.76
CA LYS A 206 -5.76 13.14 7.73
C LYS A 206 -4.40 12.83 8.39
N PRO A 207 -3.74 11.71 8.07
CA PRO A 207 -2.42 11.46 8.60
C PRO A 207 -1.45 12.51 8.06
N ALA A 208 -0.75 13.20 8.95
CA ALA A 208 0.40 14.01 8.58
C ALA A 208 1.61 13.07 8.46
N TYR A 209 2.39 13.23 7.40
CA TYR A 209 3.70 12.59 7.36
C TYR A 209 4.56 13.24 8.44
N SER A 210 5.22 12.42 9.28
CA SER A 210 6.07 12.96 10.33
C SER A 210 7.28 13.63 9.70
N THR A 211 7.43 14.93 9.95
CA THR A 211 8.62 15.71 9.60
C THR A 211 9.53 15.95 10.80
N ASP A 212 9.27 15.26 11.91
CA ASP A 212 10.12 15.28 13.09
C ASP A 212 11.39 14.44 12.81
N ALA A 213 12.51 15.14 12.62
CA ALA A 213 13.80 14.52 12.34
C ALA A 213 14.38 13.74 13.54
N GLU A 214 13.88 14.01 14.75
CA GLU A 214 14.35 13.42 16.01
C GLU A 214 13.44 12.27 16.47
N ALA A 215 12.27 12.10 15.85
CA ALA A 215 11.34 11.03 16.18
C ALA A 215 11.93 9.65 15.88
N ALA A 216 12.15 8.84 16.92
CA ALA A 216 12.53 7.45 16.78
C ALA A 216 11.29 6.55 16.58
N CYS A 217 11.28 5.76 15.50
CA CYS A 217 10.27 4.73 15.30
C CYS A 217 10.58 3.52 16.20
N PRO A 218 9.68 3.08 17.09
CA PRO A 218 9.92 1.97 18.01
C PRO A 218 9.98 0.60 17.31
N HIS A 219 9.62 0.55 16.02
CA HIS A 219 9.65 -0.67 15.21
C HIS A 219 10.88 -0.75 14.30
N CYS A 220 11.63 0.35 14.17
CA CYS A 220 12.83 0.37 13.36
C CYS A 220 13.95 -0.40 14.05
N HIS A 221 14.49 -1.38 13.32
CA HIS A 221 15.68 -2.10 13.74
C HIS A 221 16.61 -2.26 12.55
N ASP A 222 17.87 -1.88 12.75
CA ASP A 222 18.94 -2.26 11.84
C ASP A 222 19.07 -3.79 11.81
N SER A 223 19.46 -4.29 10.65
CA SER A 223 19.79 -5.69 10.43
C SER A 223 21.11 -5.78 9.67
N ASP A 224 21.64 -6.98 9.53
CA ASP A 224 22.87 -7.22 8.77
C ASP A 224 22.76 -6.74 7.32
N ARG A 225 21.53 -6.72 6.77
CA ARG A 225 21.25 -6.34 5.37
C ARG A 225 20.80 -4.89 5.20
N PHE A 226 20.14 -4.33 6.20
CA PHE A 226 19.42 -3.06 6.07
C PHE A 226 19.71 -2.15 7.26
N ARG A 227 20.24 -0.96 6.96
CA ARG A 227 20.50 0.09 7.95
C ARG A 227 19.60 1.28 7.69
N VAL A 228 18.90 1.73 8.73
CA VAL A 228 17.99 2.86 8.63
C VAL A 228 18.79 4.14 8.41
N THR A 229 18.38 4.90 7.39
CA THR A 229 18.96 6.20 7.07
C THR A 229 18.43 7.24 8.06
N PRO A 230 19.27 8.16 8.57
CA PRO A 230 18.82 9.21 9.48
C PRO A 230 17.63 10.01 8.91
N PRO A 231 16.56 10.26 9.69
CA PRO A 231 15.36 10.94 9.20
C PRO A 231 15.64 12.28 8.52
N LYS A 232 16.59 13.06 9.03
CA LYS A 232 17.01 14.34 8.43
C LYS A 232 17.41 14.21 6.96
N ALA A 233 18.15 13.16 6.60
CA ALA A 233 18.56 12.94 5.22
C ALA A 233 17.36 12.55 4.33
N ILE A 234 16.46 11.71 4.85
CA ILE A 234 15.21 11.34 4.18
C ILE A 234 14.34 12.56 3.91
N LEU A 235 14.12 13.39 4.93
CA LEU A 235 13.25 14.57 4.86
C LEU A 235 13.77 15.61 3.86
N SER A 236 15.09 15.82 3.82
CA SER A 236 15.70 16.73 2.85
C SER A 236 15.49 16.27 1.41
N ILE A 237 15.65 14.97 1.14
CA ILE A 237 15.44 14.40 -0.21
C ILE A 237 13.98 14.48 -0.65
N LEU A 238 13.06 14.25 0.28
CA LEU A 238 11.62 14.36 0.02
C LEU A 238 11.12 15.81 -0.02
N GLY A 239 11.97 16.81 0.24
CA GLY A 239 11.64 18.23 0.14
C GLY A 239 10.87 18.80 1.34
N TYR A 240 10.97 18.17 2.50
CA TYR A 240 10.35 18.66 3.74
C TYR A 240 11.27 19.57 4.57
N CYS A 241 12.56 19.67 4.23
CA CYS A 241 13.58 20.47 4.91
C CYS A 241 14.58 21.06 3.91
#